data_AF-A0A9P4W5T3-F1
#
_entry.id   AF-A0A9P4W5T3-F1
#
_cell.length_a   1.000
_cell.length_b   1.000
_cell.length_c   1.000
_cell.angle_alpha   90.00
_cell.angle_beta   90.00
_cell.angle_gamma   90.00
#
_symmetry.space_group_name_H-M   'P 1'
#
loop_
_entity.id
_entity.type
_entity.pdbx_description
1 polymer ?
#
loop_
_entity_poly.entity_id
_entity_poly.type
_entity_poly.pdbx_seq_one_letter_code
_entity_poly.pdbx_strand_id
1 'polypeptide(L)'
;MTVKGRVQGRFDSDELARAIQGDEPDVACKIFLCATSRETSETVCLASGSSPGGSSDLLNSETIWKACRATPAASSFFDPIAVECFGEESVDGATGANNPVRELWDQAQTTWGPELLEG
;
A
#
# COMPACT_ATOMS: atom_id res chain seq x y z
N MET A 1 9.42 -2.25 -29.31
CA MET A 1 8.99 -3.66 -29.27
C MET A 1 8.27 -3.86 -27.95
N THR A 2 6.94 -3.96 -27.93
CA THR A 2 6.19 -4.12 -26.68
C THR A 2 5.94 -5.60 -26.46
N VAL A 3 6.81 -6.25 -25.70
CA VAL A 3 6.63 -7.67 -25.34
C VAL A 3 5.48 -7.74 -24.33
N LYS A 4 4.29 -8.11 -24.80
CA LYS A 4 3.11 -8.40 -23.96
C LYS A 4 3.25 -9.78 -23.29
N GLY A 5 4.25 -9.94 -22.44
CA GLY A 5 4.33 -11.09 -21.55
C GLY A 5 3.44 -10.84 -20.34
N ARG A 6 2.44 -11.70 -20.10
CA ARG A 6 1.77 -11.75 -18.79
C ARG A 6 2.79 -12.33 -17.81
N VAL A 7 3.44 -11.45 -17.05
CA VAL A 7 4.30 -11.84 -15.94
C VAL A 7 3.40 -12.43 -14.86
N GLN A 8 3.51 -13.74 -14.62
CA GLN A 8 2.84 -14.46 -13.54
C GLN A 8 3.79 -14.57 -12.34
N GLY A 9 3.25 -14.54 -11.12
CA GLY A 9 4.02 -14.76 -9.90
C GLY A 9 4.75 -16.10 -9.92
N ARG A 10 6.00 -16.12 -9.45
CA ARG A 10 6.79 -17.35 -9.25
C ARG A 10 6.50 -18.04 -7.92
N PHE A 11 5.94 -17.31 -6.97
CA PHE A 11 5.64 -17.77 -5.62
C PHE A 11 4.14 -17.80 -5.37
N ASP A 12 3.75 -18.63 -4.41
CA ASP A 12 2.36 -18.83 -4.02
C ASP A 12 1.81 -17.56 -3.34
N SER A 13 0.88 -16.92 -4.03
CA SER A 13 0.23 -15.70 -3.57
C SER A 13 -0.81 -15.95 -2.47
N ASP A 14 -1.37 -17.16 -2.41
CA ASP A 14 -2.35 -17.54 -1.42
C ASP A 14 -1.68 -17.80 -0.07
N GLU A 15 -0.50 -18.43 -0.07
CA GLU A 15 0.28 -18.59 1.17
C GLU A 15 0.79 -17.24 1.70
N LEU A 16 1.17 -16.31 0.81
CA LEU A 16 1.48 -14.93 1.19
C LEU A 16 0.26 -14.24 1.84
N ALA A 17 -0.93 -14.39 1.25
CA ALA A 17 -2.15 -13.82 1.82
C ALA A 17 -2.48 -14.42 3.18
N ARG A 18 -2.33 -15.74 3.34
CA ARG A 18 -2.57 -16.46 4.59
C ARG A 18 -1.61 -16.02 5.70
N ALA A 19 -0.34 -15.79 5.38
CA ALA A 19 0.66 -15.30 6.32
C ALA A 19 0.34 -13.88 6.83
N ILE A 20 -0.22 -13.02 5.97
CA ILE A 20 -0.55 -11.63 6.31
C ILE A 20 -1.89 -11.52 7.07
N GLN A 21 -2.88 -12.35 6.74
CA GLN A 21 -4.18 -12.37 7.45
C GLN A 21 -4.10 -13.00 8.85
N GLY A 22 -3.05 -13.78 9.14
CA GLY A 22 -2.93 -14.53 10.39
C GLY A 22 -2.67 -13.68 11.64
N ASP A 23 -2.28 -12.41 11.49
CA ASP A 23 -2.03 -11.49 12.59
C ASP A 23 -3.22 -10.53 12.77
N GLU A 24 -3.87 -10.57 13.95
CA GLU A 24 -4.81 -9.51 14.32
C GLU A 24 -4.03 -8.20 14.53
N PRO A 25 -4.37 -7.11 13.83
CA PRO A 25 -3.64 -5.87 13.95
C PRO A 25 -3.86 -5.26 15.34
N ASP A 26 -2.77 -4.96 16.04
CA ASP A 26 -2.83 -4.07 17.20
C ASP A 26 -3.24 -2.67 16.73
N VAL A 27 -4.51 -2.33 16.99
CA VAL A 27 -5.14 -1.08 16.58
C VAL A 27 -4.52 0.18 17.21
N ALA A 28 -3.57 0.03 18.14
CA ALA A 28 -2.85 1.16 18.72
C ALA A 28 -1.77 1.75 17.79
N CYS A 29 -1.27 0.99 16.81
CA CYS A 29 -0.20 1.45 15.92
C CYS A 29 -0.74 2.18 14.68
N LYS A 30 -0.18 3.38 14.43
CA LYS A 30 -0.33 4.05 13.13
C LYS A 30 0.55 3.35 12.10
N ILE A 31 0.00 3.08 10.94
CA ILE A 31 0.59 2.31 9.85
C ILE A 31 0.67 3.24 8.65
N PHE A 32 1.77 3.17 7.90
CA PHE A 32 1.92 3.82 6.60
C PHE A 32 2.48 2.80 5.63
N LEU A 33 1.86 2.66 4.46
CA LEU A 33 2.19 1.68 3.44
C LEU A 33 2.21 2.36 2.09
N CYS A 34 3.15 1.93 1.24
CA CYS A 34 3.18 2.29 -0.18
C CYS A 34 2.91 1.04 -1.02
N ALA A 35 2.16 1.22 -2.09
CA ALA A 35 2.02 0.28 -3.19
C ALA A 35 2.13 1.06 -4.51
N THR A 36 2.18 0.35 -5.63
CA THR A 36 2.23 0.97 -6.95
C THR A 36 1.04 0.50 -7.77
N SER A 37 0.29 1.41 -8.38
CA SER A 37 -0.79 1.07 -9.31
C SER A 37 -0.21 0.34 -10.51
N ARG A 38 -0.80 -0.79 -10.88
CA ARG A 38 -0.40 -1.56 -12.07
C ARG A 38 -0.80 -0.84 -13.35
N GLU A 39 -1.89 -0.09 -13.31
CA GLU A 39 -2.49 0.61 -14.44
C GLU A 39 -1.74 1.91 -14.73
N THR A 40 -1.45 2.72 -13.70
CA THR A 40 -0.83 4.06 -13.87
C THR A 40 0.66 4.08 -13.58
N SER A 41 1.20 3.04 -12.92
CA SER A 41 2.56 3.03 -12.37
C SER A 41 2.83 4.13 -11.34
N GLU A 42 1.78 4.73 -10.77
CA GLU A 42 1.90 5.75 -9.73
C GLU A 42 1.99 5.10 -8.33
N THR A 43 2.70 5.76 -7.42
CA THR A 43 2.76 5.36 -6.02
C THR A 43 1.44 5.74 -5.32
N VAL A 44 0.81 4.76 -4.70
CA VAL A 44 -0.38 4.92 -3.87
C VAL A 44 -0.02 4.64 -2.42
N CYS A 45 -0.45 5.53 -1.51
CA CYS A 45 -0.11 5.44 -0.09
C CYS A 45 -1.36 5.22 0.75
N LEU A 46 -1.25 4.38 1.78
CA LEU A 46 -2.28 4.14 2.78
C LEU A 46 -1.72 4.45 4.16
N ALA A 47 -2.49 5.19 4.95
CA ALA A 47 -2.09 5.60 6.29
C ALA A 47 -3.23 5.36 7.28
N SER A 48 -2.99 4.59 8.35
CA SER A 48 -3.95 4.46 9.44
C SER A 48 -3.91 5.71 10.33
N GLY A 49 -4.77 6.66 10.00
CA GLY A 49 -4.94 7.91 10.71
C GLY A 49 -6.10 8.69 10.12
N SER A 50 -6.88 9.35 10.97
CA SER A 50 -7.94 10.25 10.53
C SER A 50 -7.31 11.42 9.77
N SER A 51 -7.47 11.45 8.45
CA SER A 51 -7.16 12.65 7.67
C SER A 51 -8.16 13.76 8.05
N PRO A 52 -7.74 15.04 8.17
CA PRO A 52 -8.67 16.12 8.43
C PRO A 52 -9.59 16.27 7.21
N GLY A 53 -10.80 15.68 7.28
CA GLY A 53 -11.78 15.68 6.20
C GLY A 53 -11.98 14.35 5.46
N GLY A 54 -11.25 13.28 5.84
CA GLY A 54 -11.48 11.94 5.34
C GLY A 54 -12.35 11.11 6.29
N SER A 55 -13.29 10.35 5.74
CA SER A 55 -14.07 9.37 6.50
C SER A 55 -13.13 8.46 7.29
N SER A 56 -13.34 8.35 8.61
CA SER A 56 -12.61 7.42 9.48
C SER A 56 -12.80 5.95 9.10
N ASP A 57 -13.67 5.65 8.14
CA ASP A 57 -14.13 4.30 7.80
C ASP A 57 -13.40 3.68 6.59
N LEU A 58 -12.41 4.37 5.98
CA LEU A 58 -11.76 3.88 4.76
C LEU A 58 -10.74 2.74 4.98
N LEU A 59 -10.30 2.52 6.23
CA LEU A 59 -9.36 1.47 6.59
C LEU A 59 -10.02 0.45 7.50
N ASN A 60 -10.98 -0.30 6.95
CA ASN A 60 -11.41 -1.54 7.59
C ASN A 60 -10.26 -2.57 7.52
N SER A 61 -10.36 -3.61 8.36
CA SER A 61 -9.35 -4.68 8.39
C SER A 61 -9.11 -5.30 7.01
N GLU A 62 -10.13 -5.34 6.15
CA GLU A 62 -10.02 -5.84 4.78
C GLU A 62 -9.08 -5.01 3.91
N THR A 63 -9.22 -3.68 3.94
CA THR A 63 -8.34 -2.77 3.20
C THR A 63 -6.91 -2.87 3.70
N ILE A 64 -6.73 -2.97 5.03
CA ILE A 64 -5.40 -3.04 5.65
C ILE A 64 -4.64 -4.30 5.20
N TRP A 65 -5.22 -5.50 5.33
CA TRP A 65 -4.48 -6.71 4.95
C TRP A 65 -4.23 -6.78 3.44
N LYS A 66 -5.19 -6.32 2.60
CA LYS A 66 -5.02 -6.27 1.14
C LYS A 66 -3.87 -5.35 0.77
N ALA A 67 -3.77 -4.18 1.41
CA ALA A 67 -2.67 -3.25 1.23
C ALA A 67 -1.33 -3.80 1.71
N CYS A 68 -1.31 -4.42 2.90
CA CYS A 68 -0.13 -5.12 3.41
C CYS A 68 0.35 -6.23 2.47
N ARG A 69 -0.58 -6.94 1.79
CA ARG A 69 -0.24 -7.94 0.76
C ARG A 69 0.27 -7.29 -0.53
N ALA A 70 -0.22 -6.11 -0.89
CA ALA A 70 0.22 -5.40 -2.09
C ALA A 70 1.70 -4.95 -1.99
N THR A 71 2.12 -4.40 -0.84
CA THR A 71 3.47 -3.84 -0.67
C THR A 71 4.63 -4.80 -0.97
N PRO A 72 4.61 -6.10 -0.57
CA PRO A 72 5.63 -7.08 -0.94
C PRO A 72 5.37 -7.80 -2.26
N ALA A 73 4.26 -7.51 -2.96
CA ALA A 73 3.86 -8.21 -4.19
C ALA A 73 4.72 -7.79 -5.40
N ALA A 74 6.01 -8.11 -5.34
CA ALA A 74 6.97 -7.70 -6.34
C ALA A 74 6.64 -8.31 -7.69
N SER A 75 6.66 -7.49 -8.73
CA SER A 75 6.40 -7.95 -10.10
C SER A 75 7.37 -9.09 -10.45
N SER A 76 6.86 -10.18 -11.05
CA SER A 76 7.55 -11.49 -11.28
C SER A 76 7.70 -12.44 -10.09
N PHE A 77 7.36 -12.01 -8.88
CA PHE A 77 7.41 -12.84 -7.68
C PHE A 77 6.02 -13.25 -7.22
N PHE A 78 5.10 -12.30 -7.11
CA PHE A 78 3.72 -12.55 -6.68
C PHE A 78 2.73 -11.92 -7.66
N ASP A 79 1.49 -12.41 -7.62
CA ASP A 79 0.42 -11.85 -8.43
C ASP A 79 -0.09 -10.53 -7.80
N PRO A 80 -0.54 -9.56 -8.62
CA PRO A 80 -1.14 -8.32 -8.12
C PRO A 80 -2.33 -8.56 -7.19
N ILE A 81 -2.72 -7.53 -6.44
CA ILE A 81 -3.95 -7.54 -5.66
C ILE A 81 -4.78 -6.29 -5.92
N ALA A 82 -6.09 -6.47 -6.06
CA ALA A 82 -7.01 -5.36 -6.03
C ALA A 82 -7.18 -4.86 -4.58
N VAL A 83 -6.90 -3.57 -4.36
CA VAL A 83 -7.19 -2.90 -3.09
C VAL A 83 -8.36 -1.96 -3.33
N GLU A 84 -9.49 -2.20 -2.66
CA GLU A 84 -10.79 -1.56 -2.98
C GLU A 84 -10.75 -0.03 -2.92
N CYS A 85 -9.97 0.54 -2.02
CA CYS A 85 -9.82 2.00 -1.90
C CYS A 85 -9.17 2.65 -3.13
N PHE A 86 -8.45 1.89 -3.94
CA PHE A 86 -7.79 2.38 -5.15
C PHE A 86 -8.56 2.05 -6.42
N GLY A 87 -9.51 1.11 -6.38
CA GLY A 87 -10.28 0.69 -7.55
C GLY A 87 -9.45 0.04 -8.67
N GLU A 88 -8.18 -0.29 -8.40
CA GLU A 88 -7.15 -0.72 -9.36
C GLU A 88 -6.30 -1.86 -8.78
N GLU A 89 -5.59 -2.59 -9.65
CA GLU A 89 -4.62 -3.59 -9.20
C GLU A 89 -3.35 -2.91 -8.68
N SER A 90 -2.89 -3.31 -7.51
CA SER A 90 -1.67 -2.81 -6.89
C SER A 90 -0.58 -3.87 -6.88
N VAL A 91 0.65 -3.42 -7.11
CA VAL A 91 1.90 -4.20 -7.00
C VAL A 91 2.79 -3.60 -5.92
N ASP A 92 3.98 -4.19 -5.74
CA ASP A 92 4.90 -3.81 -4.67
C ASP A 92 5.21 -2.32 -4.58
N GLY A 93 5.37 -1.86 -3.34
CA GLY A 93 5.76 -0.49 -3.06
C GLY A 93 7.20 -0.17 -3.46
N ALA A 94 8.07 -1.18 -3.62
CA ALA A 94 9.46 -0.94 -4.01
C ALA A 94 9.61 -0.52 -5.48
N THR A 95 8.63 -0.83 -6.34
CA THR A 95 8.57 -0.39 -7.72
C THR A 95 8.42 1.14 -7.84
N GLY A 96 7.66 1.78 -6.94
CA GLY A 96 7.43 3.24 -6.95
C GLY A 96 8.18 4.02 -5.86
N ALA A 97 8.22 3.49 -4.63
CA ALA A 97 8.74 4.15 -3.44
C ALA A 97 9.46 3.16 -2.50
N ASN A 98 10.57 2.58 -2.96
CA ASN A 98 11.42 1.70 -2.15
C ASN A 98 12.04 2.37 -0.91
N ASN A 99 12.02 3.70 -0.87
CA ASN A 99 12.33 4.49 0.32
C ASN A 99 11.15 5.43 0.61
N PRO A 100 10.21 5.03 1.49
CA PRO A 100 8.94 5.74 1.69
C PRO A 100 9.07 7.02 2.54
N VAL A 101 10.30 7.46 2.85
CA VAL A 101 10.54 8.61 3.74
C VAL A 101 9.93 9.89 3.19
N ARG A 102 9.97 10.10 1.88
CA ARG A 102 9.41 11.31 1.26
C ARG A 102 7.89 11.30 1.33
N GLU A 103 7.28 10.19 0.95
CA GLU A 103 5.83 9.99 0.92
C GLU A 103 5.26 10.06 2.34
N LEU A 104 5.96 9.47 3.32
CA LEU A 104 5.61 9.57 4.73
C LEU A 104 5.70 11.02 5.23
N TRP A 105 6.73 11.76 4.82
CA TRP A 105 6.88 13.18 5.20
C TRP A 105 5.78 14.06 4.58
N ASP A 106 5.41 13.83 3.33
CA ASP A 106 4.31 14.53 2.68
C ASP A 106 2.94 14.19 3.32
N GLN A 107 2.75 12.92 3.71
CA GLN A 107 1.58 12.50 4.48
C GLN A 107 1.55 13.13 5.88
N ALA A 108 2.69 13.23 6.54
CA ALA A 108 2.85 13.86 7.85
C ALA A 108 2.46 15.35 7.80
N GLN A 109 2.98 16.08 6.82
CA GLN A 109 2.63 17.48 6.59
C GLN A 109 1.14 17.67 6.29
N THR A 110 0.52 16.75 5.56
CA THR A 110 -0.94 16.80 5.30
C THR A 110 -1.74 16.56 6.58
N THR A 111 -1.25 15.70 7.47
CA THR A 111 -1.94 15.31 8.71
C THR A 111 -1.78 16.36 9.82
N TRP A 112 -0.59 16.93 9.97
CA TRP A 112 -0.24 17.83 11.08
C TRP A 112 -0.03 19.29 10.66
N GLY A 113 -0.04 19.60 9.37
CA GLY A 113 0.29 20.92 8.84
C GLY A 113 1.81 21.14 8.72
N PRO A 114 2.25 22.01 7.78
CA PRO A 114 3.68 22.26 7.56
C PRO A 114 4.33 23.01 8.73
N GLU A 115 3.58 23.84 9.45
CA GLU A 115 4.07 24.69 10.54
C GLU A 115 4.57 23.91 11.77
N LEU A 116 4.09 22.67 11.97
CA LEU A 116 4.52 21.82 13.10
C LEU A 116 5.78 20.99 12.78
N LEU A 117 6.26 21.02 11.54
CA LEU A 117 7.37 20.18 11.05
C LEU A 117 8.59 20.99 10.57
N GLU A 118 8.48 22.32 10.50
CA GLU A 118 9.60 23.24 10.31
C GLU A 118 10.26 23.51 11.68
N GLY A 119 11.24 22.66 12.04
CA GLY A 119 12.16 22.89 13.16
C GLY A 119 13.39 23.67 12.73
#